data_AF-A0A3B9DDH2-F1
#
_entry.id   AF-A0A3B9DDH2-F1
#
_cell.length_a   1.000
_cell.length_b   1.000
_cell.length_c   1.000
_cell.angle_alpha   90.00
_cell.angle_beta   90.00
_cell.angle_gamma   90.00
#
_symmetry.space_group_name_H-M   'P 1'
#
loop_
_entity.id
_entity.type
_entity.pdbx_description
1 polymer ?
#
loop_
_entity_poly.entity_id
_entity_poly.type
_entity_poly.pdbx_seq_one_letter_code
_entity_poly.pdbx_strand_id
1 'polypeptide(L)'
;MSKPGGLTVSEKATYSECNEVIREHLGKFVQVGLALKKIKDKQLYREEFGYGDGGWRTYLRTYWEMSYSYSYKLMDAANFVEQLKVMPIGMKLPEKESHVRPIVEHVPDDDSVKVWEDVLSLADKENDGRVTAKIVNQVVEPYKTNGEATEWDRGLASDRLIDWLRAELKKWPDDDLPEAVQWVKQIAKEFEP
;
A
#
# COMPACT_ATOMS: atom_id res chain seq x y z
N MET A 1 -13.65 26.05 -16.22
CA MET A 1 -12.99 24.86 -16.81
C MET A 1 -11.57 24.82 -16.25
N SER A 2 -11.24 23.84 -15.39
CA SER A 2 -9.86 23.70 -14.87
C SER A 2 -8.93 23.25 -16.01
N LYS A 3 -7.69 23.76 -16.01
CA LYS A 3 -6.62 23.36 -16.94
C LYS A 3 -6.44 21.84 -16.95
N PRO A 4 -6.00 21.22 -18.07
CA PRO A 4 -5.57 19.82 -18.06
C PRO A 4 -4.42 19.68 -17.05
N GLY A 5 -4.70 19.11 -15.87
CA GLY A 5 -3.78 19.18 -14.73
C GLY A 5 -4.44 19.44 -13.37
N GLY A 6 -5.37 20.40 -13.32
CA GLY A 6 -5.89 20.93 -12.07
C GLY A 6 -7.00 20.07 -11.44
N LEU A 7 -7.05 20.04 -10.11
CA LEU A 7 -8.18 19.48 -9.39
C LEU A 7 -9.43 20.34 -9.62
N THR A 8 -10.58 19.69 -9.74
CA THR A 8 -11.89 20.33 -9.65
C THR A 8 -12.16 20.80 -8.21
N VAL A 9 -13.15 21.67 -8.02
CA VAL A 9 -13.54 22.15 -6.67
C VAL A 9 -13.89 20.99 -5.73
N SER A 10 -14.62 19.98 -6.23
CA SER A 10 -14.97 18.79 -5.45
C SER A 10 -13.75 17.92 -5.12
N GLU A 11 -12.80 17.80 -6.04
CA GLU A 11 -11.54 17.10 -5.77
C GLU A 11 -10.67 17.84 -4.75
N LYS A 12 -10.61 19.17 -4.80
CA LYS A 12 -9.91 19.99 -3.79
C LYS A 12 -10.52 19.81 -2.40
N ALA A 13 -11.85 19.85 -2.30
CA ALA A 13 -12.55 19.59 -1.04
C ALA A 13 -12.23 18.17 -0.53
N THR A 14 -12.35 17.16 -1.40
CA THR A 14 -12.02 15.77 -1.07
C THR A 14 -10.56 15.64 -0.60
N TYR A 15 -9.63 16.31 -1.27
CA TYR A 15 -8.21 16.25 -0.93
C TYR A 15 -7.94 16.85 0.45
N SER A 16 -8.54 18.02 0.73
CA SER A 16 -8.46 18.67 2.04
C SER A 16 -9.00 17.78 3.15
N GLU A 17 -10.21 17.23 2.98
CA GLU A 17 -10.85 16.32 3.93
C GLU A 17 -9.96 15.09 4.22
N CYS A 18 -9.41 14.46 3.18
CA CYS A 18 -8.55 13.29 3.36
C CYS A 18 -7.25 13.65 4.09
N ASN A 19 -6.62 14.78 3.76
CA ASN A 19 -5.42 15.25 4.45
C ASN A 19 -5.69 15.58 5.92
N GLU A 20 -6.85 16.15 6.24
CA GLU A 20 -7.28 16.40 7.62
C GLU A 20 -7.47 15.10 8.39
N VAL A 21 -8.16 14.11 7.80
CA VAL A 21 -8.32 12.77 8.39
C VAL A 21 -6.96 12.15 8.70
N ILE A 22 -6.02 12.17 7.75
CA ILE A 22 -4.68 11.59 7.98
C ILE A 22 -3.98 12.30 9.15
N ARG A 23 -4.02 13.64 9.17
CA ARG A 23 -3.36 14.45 10.22
C ARG A 23 -3.93 14.17 11.61
N GLU A 24 -5.25 14.09 11.74
CA GLU A 24 -5.91 13.88 13.03
C GLU A 24 -5.83 12.42 13.51
N HIS A 25 -5.62 11.47 12.61
CA HIS A 25 -5.80 10.04 12.89
C HIS A 25 -4.54 9.21 12.64
N LEU A 26 -3.33 9.77 12.68
CA LEU A 26 -2.07 9.05 12.43
C LEU A 26 -1.92 7.72 13.22
N GLY A 27 -2.56 7.59 14.39
CA GLY A 27 -2.59 6.35 15.19
C GLY A 27 -3.70 5.35 14.85
N LYS A 28 -4.63 5.69 13.96
CA LYS A 28 -5.77 4.84 13.56
C LYS A 28 -5.61 4.42 12.10
N PHE A 29 -5.00 3.26 11.91
CA PHE A 29 -4.57 2.77 10.60
C PHE A 29 -5.71 2.66 9.57
N VAL A 30 -6.93 2.32 10.00
CA VAL A 30 -8.09 2.18 9.09
C VAL A 30 -8.45 3.52 8.45
N GLN A 31 -8.64 4.59 9.25
CA GLN A 31 -9.01 5.90 8.73
C GLN A 31 -7.90 6.49 7.84
N VAL A 32 -6.65 6.33 8.26
CA VAL A 32 -5.48 6.76 7.47
C VAL A 32 -5.42 6.00 6.15
N GLY A 33 -5.53 4.68 6.17
CA GLY A 33 -5.48 3.84 4.98
C GLY A 33 -6.58 4.16 3.98
N LEU A 34 -7.83 4.36 4.43
CA LEU A 34 -8.95 4.74 3.56
C LEU A 34 -8.74 6.14 2.94
N ALA A 35 -8.25 7.10 3.73
CA ALA A 35 -7.96 8.44 3.22
C ALA A 35 -6.82 8.42 2.19
N LEU A 36 -5.71 7.72 2.49
CA LEU A 36 -4.60 7.52 1.56
C LEU A 36 -5.07 6.86 0.27
N LYS A 37 -5.90 5.81 0.36
CA LYS A 37 -6.47 5.14 -0.80
C LYS A 37 -7.30 6.08 -1.65
N LYS A 38 -8.21 6.86 -1.05
CA LYS A 38 -9.05 7.82 -1.78
C LYS A 38 -8.20 8.88 -2.49
N ILE A 39 -7.13 9.35 -1.86
CA ILE A 39 -6.17 10.28 -2.47
C ILE A 39 -5.43 9.63 -3.64
N LYS A 40 -4.96 8.38 -3.47
CA LYS A 40 -4.18 7.68 -4.49
C LYS A 40 -5.02 7.30 -5.70
N ASP A 41 -6.19 6.69 -5.49
CA ASP A 41 -7.09 6.24 -6.56
C ASP A 41 -7.54 7.40 -7.46
N LYS A 42 -7.76 8.58 -6.87
CA LYS A 42 -8.16 9.80 -7.60
C LYS A 42 -6.97 10.70 -7.98
N GLN A 43 -5.75 10.30 -7.66
CA GLN A 43 -4.53 11.09 -7.85
C GLN A 43 -4.68 12.54 -7.35
N LEU A 44 -5.25 12.75 -6.15
CA LEU A 44 -5.57 14.09 -5.66
C LEU A 44 -4.32 14.92 -5.34
N TYR A 45 -3.15 14.30 -5.25
CA TYR A 45 -1.86 14.96 -5.09
C TYR A 45 -1.33 15.58 -6.39
N ARG A 46 -1.96 15.33 -7.55
CA ARG A 46 -1.38 15.62 -8.87
C ARG A 46 -1.15 17.09 -9.18
N GLU A 47 -1.96 17.99 -8.61
CA GLU A 47 -1.82 19.43 -8.83
C GLU A 47 -0.53 19.98 -8.18
N GLU A 48 -0.11 19.39 -7.07
CA GLU A 48 1.07 19.84 -6.31
C GLU A 48 2.33 19.02 -6.61
N PHE A 49 2.18 17.71 -6.83
CA PHE A 49 3.30 16.77 -6.91
C PHE A 49 3.41 16.04 -8.25
N GLY A 50 2.51 16.30 -9.19
CA GLY A 50 2.46 15.61 -10.48
C GLY A 50 1.80 14.23 -10.42
N TYR A 51 1.71 13.56 -11.56
CA TYR A 51 0.96 12.31 -11.75
C TYR A 51 1.75 11.05 -11.36
N GLY A 52 1.02 9.95 -11.20
CA GLY A 52 1.59 8.62 -11.01
C GLY A 52 2.39 8.46 -9.72
N ASP A 53 3.21 7.41 -9.66
CA ASP A 53 3.86 7.01 -8.40
C ASP A 53 5.05 7.90 -8.00
N GLY A 54 5.58 8.70 -8.93
CA GLY A 54 6.58 9.72 -8.61
C GLY A 54 5.98 10.84 -7.74
N GLY A 55 4.83 11.38 -8.15
CA GLY A 55 4.10 12.37 -7.35
C GLY A 55 3.59 11.81 -6.03
N TRP A 56 3.12 10.56 -6.03
CA TRP A 56 2.67 9.89 -4.81
C TRP A 56 3.76 9.81 -3.75
N ARG A 57 4.97 9.38 -4.15
CA ARG A 57 6.13 9.31 -3.24
C ARG A 57 6.48 10.66 -2.65
N THR A 58 6.49 11.71 -3.48
CA THR A 58 6.80 13.06 -3.01
C THR A 58 5.75 13.55 -2.02
N TYR A 59 4.47 13.34 -2.31
CA TYR A 59 3.37 13.67 -1.39
C TYR A 59 3.53 12.97 -0.02
N LEU A 60 3.76 11.65 -0.03
CA LEU A 60 3.91 10.84 1.19
C LEU A 60 5.08 11.31 2.05
N ARG A 61 6.23 11.53 1.43
CA ARG A 61 7.45 11.98 2.11
C ARG A 61 7.30 13.40 2.65
N THR A 62 6.71 14.30 1.86
CA THR A 62 6.61 15.73 2.21
C THR A 62 5.64 15.99 3.35
N TYR A 63 4.51 15.28 3.43
CA TYR A 63 3.50 15.56 4.44
C TYR A 63 3.49 14.60 5.63
N TRP A 64 3.91 13.35 5.42
CA TRP A 64 3.68 12.29 6.42
C TRP A 64 4.96 11.56 6.83
N GLU A 65 6.11 11.94 6.27
CA GLU A 65 7.39 11.22 6.43
C GLU A 65 7.25 9.71 6.18
N MET A 66 6.29 9.34 5.32
CA MET A 66 5.85 7.97 5.13
C MET A 66 6.56 7.34 3.94
N SER A 67 6.97 6.08 4.08
CA SER A 67 7.49 5.32 2.96
C SER A 67 6.37 4.90 2.00
N TYR A 68 6.72 4.73 0.73
CA TYR A 68 5.79 4.23 -0.29
C TYR A 68 5.18 2.89 0.13
N SER A 69 6.01 1.91 0.49
CA SER A 69 5.55 0.59 0.93
C SER A 69 4.61 0.65 2.14
N TYR A 70 4.92 1.47 3.15
CA TYR A 70 4.07 1.56 4.33
C TYR A 70 2.70 2.18 4.01
N SER A 71 2.62 3.11 3.05
CA SER A 71 1.33 3.67 2.62
C SER A 71 0.40 2.61 2.03
N TYR A 72 0.92 1.69 1.20
CA TYR A 72 0.11 0.61 0.64
C TYR A 72 -0.33 -0.35 1.73
N LYS A 73 0.58 -0.77 2.62
CA LYS A 73 0.22 -1.62 3.77
C LYS A 73 -0.94 -1.06 4.59
N LEU A 74 -0.95 0.26 4.83
CA LEU A 74 -2.07 0.92 5.50
C LEU A 74 -3.36 0.87 4.66
N MET A 75 -3.27 1.13 3.35
CA MET A 75 -4.41 1.07 2.43
C MET A 75 -5.03 -0.33 2.37
N ASP A 76 -4.22 -1.37 2.25
CA ASP A 76 -4.71 -2.74 2.14
C ASP A 76 -5.26 -3.24 3.47
N ALA A 77 -4.57 -2.94 4.57
CA ALA A 77 -5.09 -3.27 5.90
C ALA A 77 -6.44 -2.60 6.16
N ALA A 78 -6.63 -1.36 5.70
CA ALA A 78 -7.90 -0.67 5.81
C ALA A 78 -8.99 -1.28 4.91
N ASN A 79 -8.66 -1.67 3.68
CA ASN A 79 -9.59 -2.36 2.79
C ASN A 79 -10.04 -3.71 3.38
N PHE A 80 -9.10 -4.46 3.94
CA PHE A 80 -9.42 -5.73 4.60
C PHE A 80 -10.40 -5.51 5.77
N VAL A 81 -10.19 -4.48 6.59
CA VAL A 81 -11.14 -4.15 7.66
C VAL A 81 -12.52 -3.77 7.11
N GLU A 82 -12.60 -3.04 5.99
CA GLU A 82 -13.89 -2.76 5.33
C GLU A 82 -14.58 -4.03 4.83
N GLN A 83 -13.82 -5.00 4.31
CA GLN A 83 -14.33 -6.31 3.91
C GLN A 83 -14.87 -7.08 5.13
N LEU A 84 -14.17 -7.06 6.27
CA LEU A 84 -14.67 -7.71 7.49
C LEU A 84 -15.96 -7.08 8.02
N LYS A 85 -16.20 -5.78 7.79
CA LYS A 85 -17.44 -5.10 8.23
C LYS A 85 -18.70 -5.59 7.52
N VAL A 86 -18.57 -6.17 6.32
CA VAL A 86 -19.71 -6.70 5.56
C VAL A 86 -19.99 -8.18 5.84
N MET A 87 -19.14 -8.83 6.64
CA MET A 87 -19.29 -10.23 7.09
C MET A 87 -20.29 -10.34 8.27
N PRO A 88 -20.66 -11.56 8.71
CA PRO A 88 -21.70 -11.76 9.72
C PRO A 88 -21.54 -10.92 10.98
N ILE A 89 -22.67 -10.47 11.52
CA ILE A 89 -22.76 -9.60 12.70
C ILE A 89 -22.02 -10.24 13.88
N GLY A 90 -21.06 -9.51 14.46
CA GLY A 90 -20.33 -9.90 15.67
C GLY A 90 -18.87 -10.31 15.47
N MET A 91 -18.37 -10.32 14.24
CA MET A 91 -16.94 -10.55 13.98
C MET A 91 -16.09 -9.43 14.58
N LYS A 92 -15.15 -9.78 15.47
CA LYS A 92 -14.23 -8.81 16.08
C LYS A 92 -13.26 -8.28 15.02
N LEU A 93 -13.18 -6.95 14.91
CA LEU A 93 -12.30 -6.30 13.93
C LEU A 93 -10.84 -6.21 14.44
N PRO A 94 -9.86 -6.20 13.52
CA PRO A 94 -8.47 -5.94 13.86
C PRO A 94 -8.27 -4.57 14.52
N GLU A 95 -7.62 -4.55 15.67
CA GLU A 95 -7.32 -3.30 16.41
C GLU A 95 -6.02 -2.62 15.93
N LYS A 96 -5.13 -3.35 15.28
CA LYS A 96 -3.80 -2.89 14.85
C LYS A 96 -3.51 -3.34 13.43
N GLU A 97 -2.79 -2.51 12.68
CA GLU A 97 -2.29 -2.84 11.34
C GLU A 97 -1.47 -4.13 11.34
N SER A 98 -0.65 -4.34 12.38
CA SER A 98 0.20 -5.52 12.50
C SER A 98 -0.57 -6.84 12.69
N HIS A 99 -1.86 -6.79 13.05
CA HIS A 99 -2.72 -7.97 13.07
C HIS A 99 -3.19 -8.36 11.67
N VAL A 100 -3.25 -7.38 10.76
CA VAL A 100 -3.79 -7.54 9.40
C VAL A 100 -2.68 -7.83 8.41
N ARG A 101 -1.54 -7.16 8.57
CA ARG A 101 -0.41 -7.19 7.62
C ARG A 101 -0.02 -8.61 7.18
N PRO A 102 0.18 -9.60 8.08
CA PRO A 102 0.58 -10.93 7.64
C PRO A 102 -0.48 -11.61 6.76
N ILE A 103 -1.77 -11.33 6.99
CA ILE A 103 -2.87 -11.89 6.21
C ILE A 103 -2.85 -11.29 4.81
N VAL A 104 -2.84 -9.97 4.71
CA VAL A 104 -2.78 -9.27 3.40
C VAL A 104 -1.53 -9.62 2.60
N GLU A 105 -0.38 -9.81 3.27
CA GLU A 105 0.89 -10.09 2.59
C GLU A 105 1.00 -11.53 2.05
N HIS A 106 0.30 -12.50 2.65
CA HIS A 106 0.56 -13.92 2.38
C HIS A 106 -0.68 -14.75 2.04
N VAL A 107 -1.86 -14.31 2.42
CA VAL A 107 -3.09 -15.08 2.27
C VAL A 107 -3.82 -14.59 1.02
N PRO A 108 -4.25 -15.49 0.11
CA PRO A 108 -5.09 -15.12 -1.01
C PRO A 108 -6.37 -14.39 -0.57
N ASP A 109 -6.83 -13.43 -1.35
CA ASP A 109 -8.00 -12.60 -1.02
C ASP A 109 -9.25 -13.44 -0.68
N ASP A 110 -9.49 -14.52 -1.43
CA ASP A 110 -10.62 -15.44 -1.22
C ASP A 110 -10.56 -16.19 0.12
N ASP A 111 -9.36 -16.39 0.67
CA ASP A 111 -9.13 -17.10 1.94
C ASP A 111 -8.99 -16.14 3.13
N SER A 112 -8.75 -14.85 2.88
CA SER A 112 -8.37 -13.85 3.89
C SER A 112 -9.37 -13.72 5.05
N VAL A 113 -10.68 -13.72 4.76
CA VAL A 113 -11.76 -13.63 5.77
C VAL A 113 -11.80 -14.88 6.63
N LYS A 114 -11.69 -16.06 6.00
CA LYS A 114 -11.67 -17.34 6.71
C LYS A 114 -10.44 -17.45 7.61
N VAL A 115 -9.28 -17.01 7.14
CA VAL A 115 -8.07 -16.95 7.96
C VAL A 115 -8.26 -16.02 9.16
N TRP A 116 -8.98 -14.91 9.03
CA TRP A 116 -9.31 -14.07 10.18
C TRP A 116 -10.25 -14.77 11.17
N GLU A 117 -11.23 -15.53 10.71
CA GLU A 117 -12.08 -16.38 11.58
C GLU A 117 -11.25 -17.42 12.36
N ASP A 118 -10.26 -18.04 11.69
CA ASP A 118 -9.33 -18.98 12.31
C ASP A 118 -8.44 -18.28 13.35
N VAL A 119 -8.02 -17.03 13.09
CA VAL A 119 -7.29 -16.19 14.07
C VAL A 119 -8.13 -15.91 15.30
N LEU A 120 -9.41 -15.54 15.13
CA LEU A 120 -10.31 -15.30 16.26
C LEU A 120 -10.54 -16.58 17.07
N SER A 121 -10.77 -17.70 16.38
CA SER A 121 -10.96 -19.02 17.01
C SER A 121 -9.73 -19.46 17.81
N LEU A 122 -8.53 -19.24 17.27
CA LEU A 122 -7.28 -19.54 17.97
C LEU A 122 -7.05 -18.60 19.16
N ALA A 123 -7.38 -17.32 19.03
CA ALA A 123 -7.27 -16.35 20.12
C ALA A 123 -8.21 -16.68 21.29
N ASP A 124 -9.44 -17.11 21.01
CA ASP A 124 -10.38 -17.54 22.05
C ASP A 124 -9.86 -18.78 22.78
N LYS A 125 -9.23 -19.71 22.06
CA LYS A 125 -8.67 -20.94 22.63
C LYS A 125 -7.41 -20.70 23.46
N GLU A 126 -6.51 -19.84 22.99
CA GLU A 126 -5.13 -19.76 23.52
C GLU A 126 -4.82 -18.48 24.29
N ASN A 127 -5.68 -17.45 24.24
CA ASN A 127 -5.35 -16.13 24.78
C ASN A 127 -6.57 -15.29 25.20
N ASP A 128 -7.62 -15.93 25.72
CA ASP A 128 -8.84 -15.26 26.22
C ASP A 128 -9.45 -14.27 25.20
N GLY A 129 -9.43 -14.61 23.92
CA GLY A 129 -9.97 -13.79 22.83
C GLY A 129 -9.13 -12.54 22.47
N ARG A 130 -7.90 -12.43 23.01
CA ARG A 130 -6.96 -11.37 22.66
C ARG A 130 -6.14 -11.76 21.44
N VAL A 131 -6.36 -11.06 20.32
CA VAL A 131 -5.54 -11.21 19.12
C VAL A 131 -4.14 -10.64 19.36
N THR A 132 -3.10 -11.38 18.99
CA THR A 132 -1.70 -10.94 19.02
C THR A 132 -1.02 -11.26 17.69
N ALA A 133 0.08 -10.56 17.41
CA ALA A 133 0.90 -10.85 16.23
C ALA A 133 1.38 -12.32 16.19
N LYS A 134 1.60 -12.95 17.34
CA LYS A 134 1.98 -14.37 17.41
C LYS A 134 0.86 -15.28 16.90
N ILE A 135 -0.37 -15.06 17.37
CA ILE A 135 -1.55 -15.84 16.95
C ILE A 135 -1.78 -15.68 15.45
N VAL A 136 -1.76 -14.44 14.96
CA VAL A 136 -1.92 -14.16 13.52
C VAL A 136 -0.87 -14.91 12.70
N ASN A 137 0.40 -14.81 13.10
CA ASN A 137 1.47 -15.49 12.38
C ASN A 137 1.32 -17.02 12.40
N GLN A 138 0.85 -17.61 13.49
CA GLN A 138 0.64 -19.05 13.59
C GLN A 138 -0.43 -19.56 12.60
N VAL A 139 -1.50 -18.78 12.40
CA VAL A 139 -2.55 -19.15 11.42
C VAL A 139 -2.11 -18.88 9.99
N VAL A 140 -1.33 -17.82 9.77
CA VAL A 140 -0.82 -17.44 8.44
C VAL A 140 0.35 -18.31 7.99
N GLU A 141 1.06 -18.97 8.90
CA GLU A 141 2.28 -19.73 8.59
C GLU A 141 2.16 -20.71 7.41
N PRO A 142 1.05 -21.49 7.25
CA PRO A 142 0.88 -22.38 6.10
C PRO A 142 0.81 -21.65 4.74
N TYR A 143 0.49 -20.36 4.74
CA TYR A 143 0.37 -19.52 3.55
C TYR A 143 1.69 -18.80 3.19
N LYS A 144 2.67 -18.77 4.10
CA LYS A 144 3.98 -18.21 3.80
C LYS A 144 4.71 -19.18 2.88
N THR A 145 4.72 -18.89 1.58
CA THR A 145 5.52 -19.64 0.61
C THR A 145 7.00 -19.52 0.97
N ASN A 146 7.76 -20.60 0.84
CA ASN A 146 9.22 -20.62 1.03
C ASN A 146 9.95 -19.87 -0.11
N GLY A 147 9.71 -18.57 -0.23
CA GLY A 147 10.49 -17.67 -1.11
C GLY A 147 10.00 -17.51 -2.56
N GLU A 148 8.74 -17.85 -2.87
CA GLU A 148 8.15 -17.43 -4.15
C GLU A 148 7.64 -15.99 -4.04
N ALA A 149 8.19 -15.10 -4.87
CA ALA A 149 7.85 -13.68 -4.88
C ALA A 149 6.34 -13.48 -5.12
N THR A 150 5.67 -12.92 -4.12
CA THR A 150 4.27 -12.52 -4.17
C THR A 150 4.03 -11.42 -5.22
N GLU A 151 2.78 -11.15 -5.59
CA GLU A 151 2.43 -10.00 -6.44
C GLU A 151 2.89 -8.67 -5.79
N TRP A 152 2.86 -8.61 -4.47
CA TRP A 152 3.45 -7.56 -3.63
C TRP A 152 4.97 -7.41 -3.80
N ASP A 153 5.70 -8.53 -3.87
CA ASP A 153 7.15 -8.54 -4.10
C ASP A 153 7.50 -8.05 -5.52
N ARG A 154 6.64 -8.28 -6.52
CA ARG A 154 6.83 -7.72 -7.88
C ARG A 154 6.65 -6.21 -7.92
N GLY A 155 5.72 -5.67 -7.13
CA GLY A 155 5.56 -4.23 -6.95
C GLY A 155 6.79 -3.58 -6.29
N LEU A 156 7.32 -4.19 -5.23
CA LEU A 156 8.55 -3.76 -4.56
C LEU A 156 9.82 -3.94 -5.41
N ALA A 157 9.88 -5.00 -6.22
CA ALA A 157 10.97 -5.23 -7.17
C ALA A 157 10.99 -4.16 -8.27
N SER A 158 9.81 -3.75 -8.76
CA SER A 158 9.66 -2.64 -9.70
C SER A 158 10.16 -1.32 -9.11
N ASP A 159 9.90 -1.08 -7.83
CA ASP A 159 10.36 0.12 -7.12
C ASP A 159 11.88 0.16 -6.95
N ARG A 160 12.50 -0.96 -6.54
CA ARG A 160 13.96 -1.06 -6.43
C ARG A 160 14.64 -0.94 -7.80
N LEU A 161 14.02 -1.51 -8.84
CA LEU A 161 14.50 -1.39 -10.21
C LEU A 161 14.40 0.06 -10.69
N ILE A 162 13.29 0.75 -10.45
CA ILE A 162 13.11 2.17 -10.81
C ILE A 162 14.10 3.05 -10.05
N ASP A 163 14.29 2.83 -8.76
CA ASP A 163 15.25 3.60 -7.95
C ASP A 163 16.70 3.36 -8.38
N TRP A 164 17.04 2.11 -8.72
CA TRP A 164 18.33 1.77 -9.33
C TRP A 164 18.50 2.45 -10.70
N LEU A 165 17.52 2.36 -11.60
CA LEU A 165 17.54 3.00 -12.91
C LEU A 165 17.73 4.51 -12.78
N ARG A 166 17.03 5.17 -11.84
CA ARG A 166 17.18 6.61 -11.58
C ARG A 166 18.56 6.96 -11.05
N ALA A 167 19.08 6.17 -10.11
CA ALA A 167 20.41 6.37 -9.57
C ALA A 167 21.50 6.18 -10.65
N GLU A 168 21.28 5.26 -11.58
CA GLU A 168 22.19 5.00 -12.69
C GLU A 168 22.12 6.09 -13.75
N LEU A 169 20.91 6.48 -14.19
CA LEU A 169 20.72 7.57 -15.16
C LEU A 169 21.30 8.90 -14.68
N LYS A 170 21.32 9.16 -13.36
CA LYS A 170 21.94 10.36 -12.79
C LYS A 170 23.47 10.40 -12.98
N LYS A 171 24.11 9.27 -13.28
CA LYS A 171 25.55 9.18 -13.54
C LYS A 171 25.92 9.44 -14.99
N TRP A 172 24.94 9.44 -15.90
CA TRP A 172 25.16 9.66 -17.32
C TRP A 172 25.26 11.18 -17.61
N PRO A 173 26.20 11.61 -18.47
CA PRO A 173 26.23 12.96 -19.00
C PRO A 173 24.93 13.31 -19.75
N ASP A 174 24.47 14.56 -19.69
CA ASP A 174 23.22 15.00 -20.33
C ASP A 174 23.21 14.80 -21.86
N ASP A 175 24.39 14.85 -22.49
CA ASP A 175 24.56 14.65 -23.95
C ASP A 175 24.31 13.19 -24.38
N ASP A 176 24.39 12.23 -23.44
CA ASP A 176 24.26 10.79 -23.69
C ASP A 176 22.84 10.27 -23.40
N LEU A 177 21.87 11.16 -23.13
CA LEU A 177 20.47 10.80 -22.84
C LEU A 177 19.83 9.85 -23.88
N PRO A 178 20.01 10.05 -25.20
CA PRO A 178 19.45 9.15 -26.20
C PRO A 178 19.96 7.70 -26.07
N GLU A 179 21.23 7.52 -25.70
CA GLU A 179 21.85 6.22 -25.50
C GLU A 179 21.42 5.59 -24.18
N ALA A 180 21.32 6.40 -23.12
CA ALA A 180 20.75 5.99 -21.84
C ALA A 180 19.30 5.48 -22.00
N VAL A 181 18.48 6.14 -22.82
CA VAL A 181 17.10 5.69 -23.12
C VAL A 181 17.09 4.36 -23.88
N GLN A 182 18.02 4.13 -24.80
CA GLN A 182 18.13 2.83 -25.49
C GLN A 182 18.59 1.73 -24.54
N TRP A 183 19.52 2.04 -23.64
CA TRP A 183 19.98 1.13 -22.59
C TRP A 183 18.84 0.72 -21.64
N VAL A 184 18.02 1.67 -21.17
CA VAL A 184 16.83 1.35 -20.35
C VAL A 184 15.85 0.45 -21.11
N LYS A 185 15.62 0.72 -22.41
CA LYS A 185 14.75 -0.12 -23.26
C LYS A 185 15.31 -1.53 -23.45
N GLN A 186 16.63 -1.68 -23.50
CA GLN A 186 17.28 -2.97 -23.64
C GLN A 186 17.17 -3.79 -22.35
N ILE A 187 17.39 -3.15 -21.20
CA ILE A 187 17.14 -3.76 -19.89
C ILE A 187 15.69 -4.21 -19.78
N ALA A 188 14.72 -3.35 -20.13
CA ALA A 188 13.30 -3.70 -20.04
C ALA A 188 12.94 -4.98 -20.83
N LYS A 189 13.59 -5.22 -21.99
CA LYS A 189 13.41 -6.44 -22.80
C LYS A 189 13.98 -7.70 -22.14
N GLU A 190 15.00 -7.57 -21.29
CA GLU A 190 15.57 -8.70 -20.56
C GLU A 190 14.66 -9.18 -19.41
N PHE A 191 13.66 -8.36 -19.05
CA PHE A 191 12.65 -8.65 -18.02
C PHE A 191 11.25 -8.91 -18.59
N GLU A 192 11.07 -8.91 -19.91
CA GLU A 192 9.84 -9.42 -20.53
C GLU A 192 9.86 -10.97 -20.52
N PRO A 193 8.79 -11.64 -20.05
CA PRO A 193 8.74 -13.10 -19.97
C PRO A 193 8.71 -13.82 -21.33
#